data_AF-A0A7V9QBA4-F1
#
_entry.id   AF-A0A7V9QBA4-F1
#
_cell.length_a   1.000
_cell.length_b   1.000
_cell.length_c   1.000
_cell.angle_alpha   90.00
_cell.angle_beta   90.00
_cell.angle_gamma   90.00
#
_symmetry.space_group_name_H-M   'P 1'
#
loop_
_entity.id
_entity.type
_entity.pdbx_description
1 polymer ?
#
loop_
_entity_poly.entity_id
_entity_poly.type
_entity_poly.pdbx_seq_one_letter_code
_entity_poly.pdbx_strand_id
1 'polypeptide(L)'
;MEIDLLFRELYLPLRRYLHRFTGDADAAEDAAQEAFVRLAQDSRQIEQPKAWLYTTALNLVRDSARSSRRRERLLTMNPVRPAELPPADEEVMRADSARRVREVLERLSLRDRQLLLMREEGFRHVEMAAAVGVATGSVGTLLARAGKRFAELYGTPEEV
;
A
#
# COMPACT_ATOMS: atom_id res chain seq x y z
N MET A 1 -18.75 2.69 18.03
CA MET A 1 -17.37 2.69 17.51
C MET A 1 -16.78 4.04 17.87
N GLU A 2 -15.75 4.09 18.71
CA GLU A 2 -15.06 5.35 19.01
C GLU A 2 -14.05 5.65 17.90
N ILE A 3 -14.47 6.45 16.93
CA ILE A 3 -13.65 6.76 15.75
C ILE A 3 -12.35 7.50 16.11
N ASP A 4 -12.37 8.31 17.17
CA ASP A 4 -11.20 9.06 17.63
C ASP A 4 -10.06 8.15 18.11
N LEU A 5 -10.39 7.09 18.86
CA LEU A 5 -9.39 6.09 19.29
C LEU A 5 -8.83 5.35 18.08
N LEU A 6 -9.71 4.93 17.16
CA LEU A 6 -9.31 4.24 15.95
C LEU A 6 -8.42 5.12 15.06
N PHE A 7 -8.70 6.42 14.97
CA PHE A 7 -7.89 7.38 14.23
C PHE A 7 -6.49 7.49 14.83
N ARG A 8 -6.39 7.69 16.14
CA ARG A 8 -5.10 7.79 16.85
C ARG A 8 -4.26 6.51 16.68
N GLU A 9 -4.91 5.36 16.68
CA GLU A 9 -4.23 4.07 16.55
C GLU A 9 -3.81 3.76 15.10
N LEU A 10 -4.70 3.96 14.13
CA LEU A 10 -4.55 3.40 12.78
C LEU A 10 -4.18 4.41 11.69
N TYR A 11 -4.33 5.72 11.91
CA TYR A 11 -4.06 6.71 10.85
C TYR A 11 -2.59 6.67 10.38
N LEU A 12 -1.64 6.74 11.31
CA LEU A 12 -0.21 6.70 10.96
C LEU A 12 0.24 5.36 10.38
N PRO A 13 -0.12 4.19 10.95
CA PRO A 13 0.14 2.89 10.31
C PRO A 13 -0.45 2.80 8.90
N LEU A 14 -1.71 3.22 8.71
CA LEU A 14 -2.36 3.19 7.41
C LEU A 14 -1.63 4.07 6.39
N ARG A 15 -1.28 5.30 6.76
CA ARG A 15 -0.52 6.21 5.89
C ARG A 15 0.84 5.63 5.50
N ARG A 16 1.57 5.02 6.45
CA ARG A 16 2.85 4.34 6.17
C ARG A 16 2.68 3.14 5.25
N TYR A 17 1.67 2.31 5.48
CA TYR A 17 1.31 1.20 4.63
C TYR A 17 1.05 1.66 3.19
N LEU A 18 0.23 2.69 3.02
CA LEU A 18 -0.09 3.25 1.71
C LEU A 18 1.15 3.84 1.04
N HIS A 19 1.99 4.58 1.77
CA HIS A 19 3.22 5.14 1.22
C HIS A 19 4.20 4.04 0.76
N ARG A 20 4.33 2.93 1.50
CA ARG A 20 5.12 1.76 1.04
C ARG A 20 4.48 1.06 -0.16
N PHE A 21 3.15 1.18 -0.29
CA PHE A 21 2.40 0.68 -1.42
C PHE A 21 2.47 1.61 -2.66
N THR A 22 2.66 2.91 -2.50
CA THR A 22 2.59 3.86 -3.63
C THR A 22 3.93 4.47 -4.01
N GLY A 23 4.83 4.63 -3.05
CA GLY A 23 5.97 5.55 -3.16
C GLY A 23 5.60 7.03 -3.08
N ASP A 24 4.30 7.35 -2.99
CA ASP A 24 3.75 8.70 -3.03
C ASP A 24 3.16 9.04 -1.66
N ALA A 25 3.78 10.01 -0.97
CA ALA A 25 3.39 10.42 0.38
C ALA A 25 2.07 11.20 0.40
N ASP A 26 1.84 12.04 -0.61
CA ASP A 26 0.64 12.88 -0.71
C ASP A 26 -0.57 12.01 -1.01
N ALA A 27 -0.46 11.12 -2.00
CA ALA A 27 -1.53 10.17 -2.32
C ALA A 27 -1.86 9.23 -1.15
N ALA A 28 -0.85 8.87 -0.34
CA ALA A 28 -1.04 8.06 0.86
C ALA A 28 -1.77 8.82 1.97
N GLU A 29 -1.46 10.09 2.16
CA GLU A 29 -2.12 10.96 3.14
C GLU A 29 -3.58 11.21 2.76
N ASP A 30 -3.83 11.63 1.53
CA ASP A 30 -5.18 11.90 1.01
C ASP A 30 -6.08 10.67 1.13
N ALA A 31 -5.58 9.51 0.71
CA ALA A 31 -6.35 8.27 0.77
C ALA A 31 -6.62 7.79 2.20
N ALA A 32 -5.69 8.00 3.13
CA ALA A 32 -5.90 7.69 4.54
C ALA A 32 -6.98 8.61 5.14
N GLN A 33 -6.88 9.93 4.90
CA GLN A 33 -7.87 10.90 5.40
C GLN A 33 -9.26 10.59 4.86
N GLU A 34 -9.40 10.42 3.55
CA GLU A 34 -10.68 10.11 2.90
C GLU A 34 -11.27 8.78 3.39
N ALA A 35 -10.45 7.76 3.67
CA ALA A 35 -10.93 6.50 4.25
C ALA A 35 -11.55 6.70 5.64
N PHE A 36 -10.94 7.53 6.50
CA PHE A 36 -11.49 7.87 7.81
C PHE A 36 -12.76 8.73 7.72
N VAL A 37 -12.82 9.68 6.77
CA VAL A 37 -14.03 10.46 6.50
C VAL A 37 -15.18 9.54 6.10
N ARG A 38 -14.95 8.61 5.19
CA ARG A 38 -15.96 7.62 4.80
C ARG A 38 -16.39 6.72 5.95
N LEU A 39 -15.44 6.32 6.81
CA LEU A 39 -15.76 5.55 8.01
C LEU A 39 -16.65 6.34 8.98
N ALA A 40 -16.40 7.64 9.15
CA ALA A 40 -17.19 8.52 10.00
C ALA A 40 -18.62 8.72 9.49
N GLN A 41 -18.80 8.68 8.16
CA GLN A 41 -20.09 8.85 7.48
C GLN A 41 -20.87 7.54 7.35
N ASP A 42 -20.22 6.37 7.50
CA ASP A 42 -20.89 5.08 7.39
C ASP A 42 -21.69 4.78 8.67
N SER A 43 -23.01 4.74 8.54
CA SER A 43 -23.92 4.46 9.64
C SER A 43 -24.03 2.97 9.97
N ARG A 44 -23.37 2.08 9.20
CA ARG A 44 -23.42 0.63 9.42
C ARG A 44 -22.40 0.20 10.46
N GLN A 45 -22.72 -0.85 11.20
CA GLN A 45 -21.78 -1.49 12.10
C GLN A 45 -20.75 -2.29 11.29
N ILE A 46 -19.54 -1.75 11.15
CA ILE A 46 -18.41 -2.45 10.51
C ILE A 46 -17.74 -3.33 11.56
N GLU A 47 -17.83 -4.64 11.38
CA GLU A 47 -17.25 -5.63 12.32
C GLU A 47 -15.72 -5.59 12.37
N GLN A 48 -15.07 -5.30 11.22
CA GLN A 48 -13.62 -5.27 11.07
C GLN A 48 -13.15 -3.92 10.52
N PRO A 49 -13.19 -2.84 11.32
CA PRO A 49 -12.90 -1.49 10.85
C PRO A 49 -11.47 -1.32 10.34
N LYS A 50 -10.49 -2.02 10.95
CA LYS A 50 -9.09 -2.04 10.47
C LYS A 50 -8.98 -2.61 9.05
N ALA A 51 -9.57 -3.77 8.79
CA ALA A 51 -9.56 -4.38 7.47
C ALA A 51 -10.28 -3.49 6.44
N TRP A 52 -11.45 -2.96 6.83
CA TRP A 52 -12.23 -2.05 5.98
C TRP A 52 -11.46 -0.78 5.61
N LEU A 53 -10.76 -0.15 6.56
CA LEU A 53 -9.95 1.06 6.32
C LEU A 53 -8.84 0.77 5.30
N TYR A 54 -8.10 -0.32 5.48
CA TYR A 54 -7.00 -0.68 4.59
C TYR A 54 -7.48 -1.02 3.18
N THR A 55 -8.60 -1.75 3.05
CA THR A 55 -9.20 -2.05 1.75
C THR A 55 -9.70 -0.77 1.07
N THR A 56 -10.41 0.09 1.81
CA THR A 56 -10.96 1.35 1.28
C THR A 56 -9.86 2.31 0.83
N ALA A 57 -8.87 2.56 1.68
CA ALA A 57 -7.77 3.45 1.36
C ALA A 57 -6.92 2.95 0.18
N LEU A 58 -6.70 1.63 0.10
CA LEU A 58 -6.00 1.06 -1.05
C LEU A 58 -6.78 1.22 -2.35
N ASN A 59 -8.11 1.07 -2.31
CA ASN A 59 -8.95 1.31 -3.48
C ASN A 59 -8.88 2.77 -3.93
N LEU A 60 -8.91 3.73 -2.98
CA LEU A 60 -8.77 5.16 -3.25
C LEU A 60 -7.45 5.49 -3.97
N VAL A 61 -6.34 4.98 -3.45
CA VAL A 61 -5.01 5.10 -4.08
C VAL A 61 -5.02 4.55 -5.51
N ARG A 62 -5.59 3.36 -5.71
CA ARG A 62 -5.60 2.69 -7.03
C ARG A 62 -6.47 3.42 -8.04
N ASP A 63 -7.59 3.97 -7.61
CA ASP A 63 -8.50 4.73 -8.46
C ASP A 63 -7.89 6.07 -8.84
N SER A 64 -7.21 6.75 -7.90
CA SER A 64 -6.43 7.96 -8.18
C SER A 64 -5.32 7.68 -9.20
N ALA A 65 -4.51 6.64 -9.00
CA ALA A 65 -3.44 6.25 -9.92
C ALA A 65 -3.97 5.89 -11.32
N ARG A 66 -5.10 5.17 -11.42
CA ARG A 66 -5.75 4.87 -12.70
C ARG A 66 -6.25 6.13 -13.39
N SER A 67 -6.80 7.09 -12.63
CA SER A 67 -7.27 8.38 -13.16
C SER A 67 -6.11 9.23 -13.66
N SER A 68 -5.02 9.33 -12.91
CA SER A 68 -3.80 10.05 -13.32
C SER A 68 -3.15 9.44 -14.55
N ARG A 69 -2.99 8.11 -14.63
CA ARG A 69 -2.49 7.44 -15.85
C ARG A 69 -3.41 7.61 -17.06
N ARG A 70 -4.73 7.77 -16.85
CA ARG A 70 -5.66 8.09 -17.94
C ARG A 70 -5.48 9.54 -18.40
N ARG A 71 -5.34 10.49 -17.48
CA ARG A 71 -5.06 11.90 -17.78
C ARG A 71 -3.72 12.08 -18.47
N GLU A 72 -2.66 11.45 -17.98
CA GLU A 72 -1.32 11.51 -18.58
C GLU A 72 -1.31 10.99 -20.02
N ARG A 73 -2.04 9.89 -20.30
CA ARG A 73 -2.26 9.37 -21.66
C ARG A 73 -3.05 10.32 -22.57
N LEU A 74 -3.91 11.17 -22.01
CA LEU A 74 -4.61 12.22 -22.75
C LEU A 74 -3.75 13.48 -22.92
N LEU A 75 -2.81 13.72 -21.99
CA LEU A 75 -1.92 14.88 -21.93
C LEU A 75 -0.54 14.63 -22.55
N THR A 76 -0.31 13.48 -23.21
CA THR A 76 0.97 13.11 -23.84
C THR A 76 1.25 13.92 -25.11
N MET A 77 1.21 15.25 -25.00
CA MET A 77 1.78 16.24 -25.91
C MET A 77 2.88 17.09 -25.27
N ASN A 78 3.25 16.89 -23.99
CA ASN A 78 4.47 17.49 -23.43
C ASN A 78 4.87 16.87 -22.07
N PRO A 79 6.06 16.24 -21.91
CA PRO A 79 6.49 15.72 -20.63
C PRO A 79 7.32 16.77 -19.86
N VAL A 80 6.83 17.18 -18.68
CA VAL A 80 7.65 17.85 -17.66
C VAL A 80 8.00 16.81 -16.60
N ARG A 81 9.29 16.53 -16.43
CA ARG A 81 9.83 15.73 -15.31
C ARG A 81 10.13 16.65 -14.12
N PRO A 82 9.77 16.29 -12.87
CA PRO A 82 10.31 16.96 -11.70
C PRO A 82 11.77 16.54 -11.49
N ALA A 83 12.60 17.49 -11.07
CA ALA A 83 14.01 17.29 -10.74
C ALA A 83 14.18 16.78 -9.30
N GLU A 84 15.07 15.81 -9.09
CA GLU A 84 15.48 15.34 -7.76
C GLU A 84 16.74 16.10 -7.30
N LEU A 85 16.71 16.63 -6.08
CA LEU A 85 17.87 17.14 -5.34
C LEU A 85 18.55 15.97 -4.60
N PRO A 86 19.89 15.88 -4.55
CA PRO A 86 20.56 14.76 -3.88
C PRO A 86 20.66 14.98 -2.35
N PRO A 87 20.30 13.98 -1.50
CA PRO A 87 20.64 13.95 -0.08
C PRO A 87 21.91 13.13 0.21
N ALA A 88 22.39 13.21 1.45
CA ALA A 88 23.66 12.65 1.93
C ALA A 88 23.73 11.11 1.91
N ASP A 89 24.94 10.56 1.72
CA ASP A 89 25.25 9.19 1.29
C ASP A 89 24.57 8.02 2.05
N GLU A 90 24.27 8.16 3.34
CA GLU A 90 23.52 7.14 4.11
C GLU A 90 22.01 7.13 3.81
N GLU A 91 21.46 8.30 3.50
CA GLU A 91 20.07 8.47 3.07
C GLU A 91 19.88 7.90 1.66
N VAL A 92 20.89 8.04 0.80
CA VAL A 92 20.92 7.44 -0.54
C VAL A 92 20.86 5.91 -0.48
N MET A 93 21.68 5.25 0.35
CA MET A 93 21.65 3.77 0.44
C MET A 93 20.33 3.22 1.01
N ARG A 94 19.73 3.91 1.99
CA ARG A 94 18.40 3.57 2.52
C ARG A 94 17.30 3.83 1.49
N ALA A 95 17.37 4.94 0.76
CA ALA A 95 16.43 5.26 -0.30
C ALA A 95 16.52 4.27 -1.47
N ASP A 96 17.72 3.83 -1.82
CA ASP A 96 17.99 2.85 -2.88
C ASP A 96 17.46 1.46 -2.51
N SER A 97 17.70 1.01 -1.28
CA SER A 97 17.13 -0.24 -0.76
C SER A 97 15.60 -0.18 -0.73
N ALA A 98 15.02 0.93 -0.26
CA ALA A 98 13.57 1.11 -0.22
C ALA A 98 12.95 1.17 -1.63
N ARG A 99 13.65 1.80 -2.59
CA ARG A 99 13.24 1.83 -4.00
C ARG A 99 13.22 0.43 -4.59
N ARG A 100 14.30 -0.33 -4.44
CA ARG A 100 14.40 -1.71 -4.95
C ARG A 100 13.33 -2.62 -4.36
N VAL A 101 13.05 -2.50 -3.06
CA VAL A 101 11.93 -3.23 -2.42
C VAL A 101 10.60 -2.83 -3.05
N ARG A 102 10.34 -1.54 -3.30
CA ARG A 102 9.10 -1.08 -3.94
C ARG A 102 8.95 -1.63 -5.37
N GLU A 103 9.99 -1.59 -6.18
CA GLU A 103 9.99 -2.12 -7.55
C GLU A 103 9.66 -3.62 -7.57
N VAL A 104 10.24 -4.39 -6.64
CA VAL A 104 9.91 -5.81 -6.49
C VAL A 104 8.46 -6.01 -6.04
N LEU A 105 7.98 -5.23 -5.07
CA LEU A 105 6.58 -5.28 -4.62
C LEU A 105 5.61 -4.95 -5.75
N GLU A 106 5.95 -4.03 -6.65
CA GLU A 106 5.13 -3.66 -7.82
C GLU A 106 5.01 -4.78 -8.85
N ARG A 107 6.02 -5.65 -8.94
CA ARG A 107 6.02 -6.84 -9.80
C ARG A 107 5.19 -7.98 -9.23
N LEU A 108 4.83 -7.95 -7.95
CA LEU A 108 3.95 -8.94 -7.33
C LEU A 108 2.48 -8.74 -7.73
N SER A 109 1.70 -9.81 -7.60
CA SER A 109 0.24 -9.65 -7.66
C SER A 109 -0.24 -8.73 -6.52
N LEU A 110 -1.31 -7.96 -6.79
CA LEU A 110 -1.89 -7.05 -5.80
C LEU A 110 -2.12 -7.71 -4.44
N ARG A 111 -2.70 -8.91 -4.45
CA ARG A 111 -2.98 -9.67 -3.23
C ARG A 111 -1.69 -10.02 -2.46
N ASP A 112 -0.66 -10.48 -3.17
CA ASP A 112 0.60 -10.87 -2.53
C ASP A 112 1.29 -9.66 -1.91
N ARG A 113 1.32 -8.53 -2.63
CA ARG A 113 1.82 -7.25 -2.12
C ARG A 113 1.06 -6.82 -0.86
N GLN A 114 -0.28 -6.87 -0.90
CA GLN A 114 -1.12 -6.53 0.25
C GLN A 114 -0.81 -7.42 1.46
N LEU A 115 -0.75 -8.73 1.26
CA LEU A 115 -0.50 -9.70 2.33
C LEU A 115 0.87 -9.48 2.99
N LEU A 116 1.92 -9.26 2.20
CA LEU A 116 3.26 -9.01 2.74
C LEU A 116 3.32 -7.73 3.57
N LEU A 117 2.76 -6.63 3.07
CA LEU A 117 2.72 -5.36 3.78
C LEU A 117 1.82 -5.42 5.03
N MET A 118 0.67 -6.10 4.97
CA MET A 118 -0.21 -6.29 6.14
C MET A 118 0.47 -7.14 7.23
N ARG A 119 1.27 -8.15 6.85
CA ARG A 119 2.04 -8.96 7.80
C ARG A 119 3.05 -8.11 8.54
N GLU A 120 3.70 -7.20 7.83
CA GLU A 120 4.68 -6.29 8.42
C GLU A 120 4.03 -5.25 9.35
N GLU A 121 2.81 -4.79 9.03
CA GLU A 121 1.97 -3.95 9.92
C GLU A 121 1.26 -4.75 11.04
N GLY A 122 1.64 -6.02 11.27
CA GLY A 122 1.18 -6.81 12.41
C GLY A 122 -0.28 -7.26 12.37
N PHE A 123 -0.88 -7.39 11.18
CA PHE A 123 -2.25 -7.88 11.05
C PHE A 123 -2.39 -9.34 11.52
N ARG A 124 -3.55 -9.68 12.05
CA ARG A 124 -3.95 -11.07 12.29
C ARG A 124 -4.41 -11.70 10.98
N HIS A 125 -4.29 -13.03 10.86
CA HIS A 125 -4.71 -13.75 9.65
C HIS A 125 -6.20 -13.50 9.30
N VAL A 126 -7.08 -13.38 10.29
CA VAL A 126 -8.50 -13.09 10.07
C VAL A 126 -8.70 -11.72 9.42
N GLU A 127 -7.95 -10.71 9.85
CA GLU A 127 -8.02 -9.34 9.32
C GLU A 127 -7.46 -9.26 7.90
N MET A 128 -6.35 -9.96 7.64
CA MET A 128 -5.79 -10.09 6.29
C MET A 128 -6.79 -10.76 5.34
N ALA A 129 -7.39 -11.87 5.79
CA ALA A 129 -8.35 -12.64 5.03
C ALA A 129 -9.57 -11.79 4.64
N ALA A 130 -10.10 -11.03 5.60
CA ALA A 130 -11.20 -10.08 5.36
C ALA A 130 -10.80 -8.98 4.38
N ALA A 131 -9.60 -8.41 4.52
CA ALA A 131 -9.15 -7.31 3.68
C ALA A 131 -8.91 -7.70 2.21
N VAL A 132 -8.45 -8.93 1.95
CA VAL A 132 -8.14 -9.42 0.58
C VAL A 132 -9.18 -10.39 0.01
N GLY A 133 -10.24 -10.71 0.77
CA GLY A 133 -11.36 -11.55 0.30
C GLY A 133 -11.02 -13.02 0.12
N VAL A 134 -10.33 -13.63 1.09
CA VAL A 134 -9.96 -15.07 1.06
C VAL A 134 -10.35 -15.78 2.35
N ALA A 135 -10.29 -17.11 2.38
CA ALA A 135 -10.47 -17.87 3.62
C ALA A 135 -9.27 -17.68 4.57
N THR A 136 -9.53 -17.54 5.87
CA THR A 136 -8.48 -17.38 6.91
C THR A 136 -7.43 -18.49 6.86
N GLY A 137 -7.84 -19.74 6.63
CA GLY A 137 -6.93 -20.88 6.52
C GLY A 137 -5.97 -20.79 5.33
N SER A 138 -6.29 -20.01 4.29
CA SER A 138 -5.44 -19.82 3.12
C SER A 138 -4.33 -18.79 3.32
N VAL A 139 -4.44 -17.90 4.31
CA VAL A 139 -3.51 -16.76 4.49
C VAL A 139 -2.07 -17.21 4.68
N GLY A 140 -1.83 -18.24 5.51
CA GLY A 140 -0.47 -18.75 5.75
C GLY A 140 0.20 -19.28 4.47
N THR A 141 -0.52 -20.07 3.68
CA THR A 141 -0.02 -20.58 2.40
C THR A 141 0.21 -19.47 1.38
N LEU A 142 -0.68 -18.48 1.33
CA LEU A 142 -0.54 -17.33 0.43
C LEU A 142 0.67 -16.47 0.81
N LEU A 143 0.89 -16.21 2.10
CA LEU A 143 2.06 -15.50 2.60
C LEU A 143 3.37 -16.23 2.27
N ALA A 144 3.42 -17.55 2.44
CA ALA A 144 4.60 -18.34 2.10
C ALA A 144 4.91 -18.24 0.60
N ARG A 145 3.90 -18.35 -0.26
CA ARG A 145 4.06 -18.19 -1.72
C ARG A 145 4.47 -16.78 -2.11
N ALA A 146 3.86 -15.76 -1.50
CA ALA A 146 4.19 -14.36 -1.72
C ALA A 146 5.64 -14.05 -1.33
N GLY A 147 6.08 -14.52 -0.16
CA GLY A 147 7.46 -14.36 0.31
C GLY A 147 8.47 -15.05 -0.59
N LYS A 148 8.15 -16.25 -1.08
CA LYS A 148 9.00 -16.96 -2.06
C LYS A 148 9.15 -16.16 -3.36
N ARG A 149 8.05 -15.68 -3.92
CA ARG A 149 8.06 -14.84 -5.15
C ARG A 149 8.85 -13.55 -4.94
N PHE A 150 8.67 -12.90 -3.79
CA PHE A 150 9.44 -11.71 -3.44
C PHE A 150 10.93 -12.00 -3.44
N ALA A 151 11.37 -13.08 -2.78
CA ALA A 151 12.78 -13.47 -2.72
C ALA A 151 13.36 -13.78 -4.12
N GLU A 152 12.61 -14.50 -4.96
CA GLU A 152 13.01 -14.80 -6.35
C GLU A 152 13.22 -13.52 -7.18
N LEU A 153 12.30 -12.55 -7.08
CA LEU A 153 12.35 -11.27 -7.79
C LEU A 153 13.40 -10.30 -7.24
N TYR A 154 13.64 -10.34 -5.92
CA TYR A 154 14.64 -9.48 -5.27
C TYR A 154 16.07 -9.95 -5.52
N GLY A 155 16.27 -11.27 -5.59
CA GLY A 155 17.56 -11.91 -5.82
C GLY A 155 17.99 -12.01 -7.29
N THR A 156 17.10 -11.72 -8.26
CA THR A 156 17.48 -11.63 -9.66
C THR A 156 18.20 -10.30 -9.91
N PRO A 157 19.48 -10.29 -10.37
CA PRO A 157 20.11 -9.08 -10.84
C PRO A 157 19.30 -8.52 -12.01
N GLU A 158 19.00 -7.22 -12.01
CA GLU A 158 18.55 -6.56 -13.24
C GLU A 158 19.73 -6.60 -14.22
N GLU A 159 19.57 -7.33 -15.32
CA GLU A 159 20.44 -7.16 -16.49
C GLU A 159 20.20 -5.74 -17.00
N VAL A 160 21.18 -4.87 -16.75
CA VAL A 160 21.27 -3.49 -17.24
C VAL A 160 21.58 -3.49 -18.72
#